data_AF-G5A5R4-F1
#
_entry.id   AF-G5A5R4-F1
#
_cell.length_a   1.000
_cell.length_b   1.000
_cell.length_c   1.000
_cell.angle_alpha   90.00
_cell.angle_beta   90.00
_cell.angle_gamma   90.00
#
_symmetry.space_group_name_H-M   'P 1'
#
loop_
_entity.id
_entity.type
_entity.pdbx_description
1 polymer ?
#
loop_
_entity_poly.entity_id
_entity_poly.type
_entity_poly.pdbx_seq_one_letter_code
_entity_poly.pdbx_strand_id
1 'polypeptide(L)'
;MVLLARLQRYSRRQYVVALLVSSLFLAIIGQIQALPVLFVLSLPVLLFFRWVFRQQQHHGVTDREIEQLLRTFLGGAFLIPALAVVGQVTLGPLLAALCFFDQRGSIQNQLHKYFYAPSDGRAGPVHGPNLGKMLMDLKLDKTFGYYLFLFGGAYIVAGLVEEFLKFWGKNGSVPAFSALKQRQQRRGFSVMENTGFALAAATFRDKIETAALRSISSVRMAERLLAHRQGGSEQRGTNAAKTDLGRWCTKISVILPAVLIHGTFDAQLFLLMALVSKEMEAAHPTLYRTVIPTILCSVGILASFLYLRRSLHAMERRMNETRYMHVAVDLESGQRLGALNGGFGDEMDFFGNDGDDDDDSDAEDESIAQEGGNRKFEPPTKEADVTVNIADGDNNSSNYQGVDSNGIVTGRWKTGIFGFTDSLVPNGIMSCCCPGVAVAQISARLGLMPFYHVLGVFGGLYLVTLIAAVTDSDFFEFLCWLCSVIAALCLTRLRWRIRTLFTIPGSHFEDAALSFCCGCCSIAQMASHVESYEPGTFAFAPRTTLPGYSQS
;
A
#
# COMPACT_ATOMS: atom_id res chain seq x y z
N MET A 1 40.59 -8.98 6.68
CA MET A 1 39.91 -10.29 6.48
C MET A 1 39.41 -10.95 7.79
N VAL A 2 40.18 -10.95 8.89
CA VAL A 2 39.77 -11.62 10.16
C VAL A 2 38.49 -11.04 10.80
N LEU A 3 38.29 -9.71 10.73
CA LEU A 3 37.10 -9.04 11.26
C LEU A 3 35.83 -9.40 10.47
N LEU A 4 35.94 -9.46 9.14
CA LEU A 4 34.86 -9.87 8.23
C LEU A 4 34.42 -11.31 8.51
N ALA A 5 35.39 -12.22 8.71
CA ALA A 5 35.12 -13.62 9.05
C ALA A 5 34.52 -13.82 10.46
N ARG A 6 34.65 -12.82 11.35
CA ARG A 6 33.96 -12.80 12.67
C ARG A 6 32.53 -12.26 12.55
N LEU A 7 32.32 -11.20 11.78
CA LEU A 7 30.99 -10.61 11.54
C LEU A 7 30.08 -11.57 10.76
N GLN A 8 30.60 -12.26 9.74
CA GLN A 8 29.87 -13.26 8.96
C GLN A 8 29.44 -14.48 9.79
N ARG A 9 30.23 -14.83 10.83
CA ARG A 9 29.86 -15.86 11.82
C ARG A 9 28.75 -15.40 12.76
N TYR A 10 28.66 -14.10 13.03
CA TYR A 10 27.65 -13.54 13.94
C TYR A 10 26.26 -13.54 13.30
N SER A 11 26.12 -13.17 12.02
CA SER A 11 24.80 -13.16 11.33
C SER A 11 24.26 -14.57 11.06
N ARG A 12 25.14 -15.54 10.73
CA ARG A 12 24.75 -16.96 10.61
C ARG A 12 24.20 -17.51 11.93
N ARG A 13 24.80 -17.14 13.07
CA ARG A 13 24.33 -17.58 14.39
C ARG A 13 22.95 -17.00 14.71
N GLN A 14 22.71 -15.72 14.42
CA GLN A 14 21.39 -15.11 14.64
C GLN A 14 20.29 -15.78 13.80
N TYR A 15 20.58 -16.16 12.56
CA TYR A 15 19.63 -16.88 11.70
C TYR A 15 19.30 -18.29 12.23
N VAL A 16 20.33 -19.04 12.63
CA VAL A 16 20.16 -20.37 13.23
C VAL A 16 19.40 -20.26 14.55
N VAL A 17 19.69 -19.25 15.37
CA VAL A 17 18.96 -18.99 16.62
C VAL A 17 17.50 -18.64 16.34
N ALA A 18 17.19 -17.78 15.35
CA ALA A 18 15.80 -17.44 15.02
C ALA A 18 15.00 -18.66 14.53
N LEU A 19 15.59 -19.52 13.70
CA LEU A 19 14.98 -20.78 13.26
C LEU A 19 14.79 -21.77 14.40
N LEU A 20 15.79 -21.91 15.28
CA LEU A 20 15.70 -22.77 16.46
C LEU A 20 14.66 -22.26 17.45
N VAL A 21 14.59 -20.95 17.70
CA VAL A 21 13.58 -20.34 18.59
C VAL A 21 12.17 -20.51 18.00
N SER A 22 11.99 -20.30 16.70
CA SER A 22 10.70 -20.55 16.04
C SER A 22 10.29 -22.03 16.10
N SER A 23 11.24 -22.93 15.84
CA SER A 23 11.00 -24.38 15.93
C SER A 23 10.73 -24.84 17.37
N LEU A 24 11.42 -24.25 18.35
CA LEU A 24 11.21 -24.51 19.78
C LEU A 24 9.86 -23.96 20.25
N PHE A 25 9.46 -22.77 19.81
CA PHE A 25 8.14 -22.20 20.09
C PHE A 25 7.01 -23.10 19.58
N LEU A 26 7.13 -23.62 18.35
CA LEU A 26 6.16 -24.54 17.77
C LEU A 26 6.18 -25.93 18.44
N ALA A 27 7.34 -26.38 18.92
CA ALA A 27 7.46 -27.58 19.73
C ALA A 27 6.82 -27.41 21.13
N ILE A 28 6.96 -26.23 21.75
CA ILE A 28 6.35 -25.88 23.05
C ILE A 28 4.82 -25.83 22.96
N ILE A 29 4.25 -25.45 21.81
CA ILE A 29 2.79 -25.52 21.57
C ILE A 29 2.28 -26.98 21.45
N GLY A 30 3.15 -27.98 21.63
CA GLY A 30 2.77 -29.39 21.76
C GLY A 30 2.58 -30.12 20.43
N GLN A 31 2.95 -29.50 19.29
CA GLN A 31 2.89 -30.14 17.98
C GLN A 31 4.27 -30.63 17.51
N ILE A 32 4.86 -31.62 18.18
CA ILE A 32 6.11 -32.25 17.71
C ILE A 32 5.94 -32.80 16.27
N GLN A 33 4.73 -33.25 15.92
CA GLN A 33 4.38 -33.69 14.56
C GLN A 33 4.43 -32.57 13.50
N ALA A 34 4.49 -31.30 13.89
CA ALA A 34 4.66 -30.18 12.96
C ALA A 34 6.13 -30.01 12.50
N LEU A 35 7.12 -30.53 13.25
CA LEU A 35 8.54 -30.33 12.94
C LEU A 35 8.94 -30.80 11.53
N PRO A 36 8.52 -31.99 11.03
CA PRO A 36 8.83 -32.42 9.67
C PRO A 36 8.16 -31.53 8.61
N VAL A 37 6.94 -31.04 8.88
CA VAL A 37 6.19 -30.14 7.98
C VAL A 37 6.91 -28.79 7.87
N LEU A 38 7.32 -28.23 9.01
CA LEU A 38 8.10 -27.00 9.09
C LEU A 38 9.47 -27.15 8.43
N PHE A 39 10.11 -28.32 8.55
CA PHE A 39 11.36 -28.61 7.86
C PHE A 39 11.18 -28.57 6.33
N VAL A 40 10.13 -29.20 5.80
CA VAL A 40 9.80 -29.18 4.37
C VAL A 40 9.50 -27.75 3.87
N LEU A 41 8.77 -26.95 4.66
CA LEU A 41 8.43 -25.57 4.31
C LEU A 41 9.60 -24.58 4.44
N SER A 42 10.52 -24.84 5.37
CA SER A 42 11.72 -24.02 5.55
C SER A 42 12.83 -24.34 4.55
N LEU A 43 12.83 -25.53 3.95
CA LEU A 43 13.87 -25.95 3.00
C LEU A 43 14.07 -24.98 1.82
N PRO A 44 13.03 -24.48 1.11
CA PRO A 44 13.20 -23.48 0.06
C PRO A 44 13.79 -22.15 0.58
N VAL A 45 13.42 -21.75 1.78
CA VAL A 45 13.93 -20.54 2.44
C VAL A 45 15.40 -20.69 2.77
N LEU A 46 15.79 -21.83 3.35
CA LEU A 46 17.17 -22.19 3.67
C LEU A 46 18.04 -22.24 2.41
N LEU A 47 17.57 -22.89 1.35
CA LEU A 47 18.27 -22.95 0.06
C LEU A 47 18.44 -21.57 -0.56
N PHE A 48 17.39 -20.73 -0.50
CA PHE A 48 17.46 -19.38 -1.00
C PHE A 48 18.45 -18.51 -0.22
N PHE A 49 18.40 -18.47 1.11
CA PHE A 49 19.35 -17.70 1.90
C PHE A 49 20.78 -18.23 1.71
N ARG A 50 20.97 -19.55 1.63
CA ARG A 50 22.27 -20.14 1.29
C ARG A 50 22.77 -19.67 -0.08
N TRP A 51 21.89 -19.56 -1.07
CA TRP A 51 22.22 -18.99 -2.38
C TRP A 51 22.58 -17.50 -2.30
N VAL A 52 21.81 -16.68 -1.57
CA VAL A 52 22.12 -15.26 -1.34
C VAL A 52 23.48 -15.08 -0.67
N PHE A 53 23.77 -15.90 0.36
CA PHE A 53 25.08 -15.88 1.03
C PHE A 53 26.23 -16.29 0.10
N ARG A 54 26.01 -17.22 -0.84
CA ARG A 54 27.01 -17.53 -1.88
C ARG A 54 27.20 -16.36 -2.82
N GLN A 55 26.12 -15.70 -3.25
CA GLN A 55 26.19 -14.52 -4.12
C GLN A 55 26.89 -13.34 -3.44
N GLN A 56 26.73 -13.19 -2.12
CA GLN A 56 27.47 -12.19 -1.32
C GLN A 56 28.99 -12.30 -1.53
N GLN A 57 29.52 -13.52 -1.57
CA GLN A 57 30.95 -13.77 -1.71
C GLN A 57 31.49 -13.33 -3.09
N HIS A 58 30.64 -13.28 -4.11
CA HIS A 58 31.03 -12.93 -5.48
C HIS A 58 30.79 -11.46 -5.84
N HIS A 59 29.77 -10.81 -5.24
CA HIS A 59 29.33 -9.47 -5.64
C HIS A 59 29.54 -8.37 -4.59
N GLY A 60 30.21 -8.65 -3.47
CA GLY A 60 30.57 -7.63 -2.48
C GLY A 60 29.38 -7.06 -1.70
N VAL A 61 28.26 -7.79 -1.61
CA VAL A 61 27.07 -7.37 -0.84
C VAL A 61 27.43 -7.21 0.64
N THR A 62 27.03 -6.10 1.24
CA THR A 62 27.41 -5.75 2.62
C THR A 62 26.61 -6.56 3.65
N ASP A 63 27.17 -6.79 4.83
CA ASP A 63 26.47 -7.52 5.91
C ASP A 63 25.18 -6.79 6.34
N ARG A 64 25.16 -5.46 6.26
CA ARG A 64 24.00 -4.61 6.57
C ARG A 64 22.83 -4.87 5.61
N GLU A 65 23.12 -5.11 4.33
CA GLU A 65 22.12 -5.43 3.31
C GLU A 65 21.47 -6.80 3.57
N ILE A 66 22.25 -7.77 4.01
CA ILE A 66 21.75 -9.10 4.39
C ILE A 66 20.91 -9.04 5.66
N GLU A 67 21.36 -8.29 6.65
CA GLU A 67 20.59 -8.06 7.88
C GLU A 67 19.23 -7.41 7.55
N GLN A 68 19.21 -6.44 6.64
CA GLN A 68 17.96 -5.82 6.18
C GLN A 68 17.08 -6.79 5.40
N LEU A 69 17.65 -7.62 4.52
CA LEU A 69 16.94 -8.69 3.81
C LEU A 69 16.28 -9.67 4.80
N LEU A 70 17.01 -10.07 5.83
CA LEU A 70 16.52 -10.97 6.86
C LEU A 70 15.42 -10.33 7.71
N ARG A 71 15.61 -9.09 8.18
CA ARG A 71 14.55 -8.35 8.92
C ARG A 71 13.29 -8.20 8.09
N THR A 72 13.44 -7.95 6.79
CA THR A 72 12.31 -7.85 5.85
C THR A 72 11.59 -9.19 5.67
N PHE A 73 12.34 -10.29 5.57
CA PHE A 73 11.77 -11.64 5.54
C PHE A 73 11.02 -11.97 6.83
N LEU A 74 11.62 -11.70 8.01
CA LEU A 74 11.01 -11.95 9.32
C LEU A 74 9.76 -11.08 9.53
N GLY A 75 9.80 -9.81 9.13
CA GLY A 75 8.62 -8.95 9.11
C GLY A 75 7.52 -9.54 8.23
N GLY A 76 7.88 -10.03 7.04
CA GLY A 76 7.00 -10.75 6.13
C GLY A 76 6.37 -12.01 6.73
N ALA A 77 7.15 -12.79 7.47
CA ALA A 77 6.74 -14.07 8.04
C ALA A 77 5.91 -13.91 9.32
N PHE A 78 6.28 -13.02 10.24
CA PHE A 78 5.63 -12.99 11.55
C PHE A 78 4.63 -11.84 11.68
N LEU A 79 5.00 -10.65 11.23
CA LEU A 79 4.19 -9.46 11.44
C LEU A 79 3.00 -9.39 10.48
N ILE A 80 3.22 -9.71 9.19
CA ILE A 80 2.14 -9.64 8.19
C ILE A 80 1.03 -10.65 8.47
N PRO A 81 1.32 -11.94 8.71
CA PRO A 81 0.24 -12.89 8.97
C PRO A 81 -0.51 -12.57 10.26
N ALA A 82 0.17 -12.08 11.30
CA ALA A 82 -0.50 -11.64 12.51
C ALA A 82 -1.48 -10.48 12.23
N LEU A 83 -1.06 -9.46 11.47
CA LEU A 83 -1.93 -8.35 11.08
C LEU A 83 -3.05 -8.78 10.14
N ALA A 84 -2.77 -9.71 9.21
CA ALA A 84 -3.78 -10.29 8.32
C ALA A 84 -4.84 -11.06 9.13
N VAL A 85 -4.41 -11.83 10.14
CA VAL A 85 -5.32 -12.52 11.06
C VAL A 85 -6.14 -11.51 11.86
N VAL A 86 -5.55 -10.44 12.41
CA VAL A 86 -6.30 -9.39 13.11
C VAL A 86 -7.32 -8.73 12.20
N GLY A 87 -6.93 -8.39 10.97
CA GLY A 87 -7.83 -7.81 9.98
C GLY A 87 -8.95 -8.76 9.57
N GLN A 88 -8.66 -10.05 9.42
CA GLN A 88 -9.67 -11.06 9.12
C GLN A 88 -10.62 -11.31 10.30
N VAL A 89 -10.11 -11.31 11.53
CA VAL A 89 -10.92 -11.49 12.75
C VAL A 89 -11.77 -10.26 13.05
N THR A 90 -11.36 -9.06 12.63
CA THR A 90 -12.13 -7.82 12.84
C THR A 90 -13.11 -7.55 11.70
N LEU A 91 -12.65 -7.61 10.45
CA LEU A 91 -13.47 -7.30 9.27
C LEU A 91 -14.32 -8.50 8.82
N GLY A 92 -13.89 -9.73 9.07
CA GLY A 92 -14.62 -10.94 8.71
C GLY A 92 -16.01 -11.00 9.37
N PRO A 93 -16.14 -10.84 10.70
CA PRO A 93 -17.44 -10.82 11.36
C PRO A 93 -18.34 -9.67 10.90
N LEU A 94 -17.78 -8.48 10.65
CA LEU A 94 -18.53 -7.35 10.12
C LEU A 94 -19.08 -7.65 8.71
N LEU A 95 -18.23 -8.19 7.84
CA LEU A 95 -18.65 -8.61 6.50
C LEU A 95 -19.68 -9.74 6.58
N ALA A 96 -19.50 -10.73 7.47
CA ALA A 96 -20.45 -11.80 7.69
C ALA A 96 -21.81 -11.25 8.17
N ALA A 97 -21.80 -10.31 9.11
CA ALA A 97 -23.03 -9.71 9.63
C ALA A 97 -23.80 -8.94 8.54
N LEU A 98 -23.09 -8.26 7.64
CA LEU A 98 -23.69 -7.58 6.49
C LEU A 98 -24.21 -8.58 5.45
N CYS A 99 -23.42 -9.59 5.12
CA CYS A 99 -23.72 -10.54 4.07
C CYS A 99 -24.79 -11.58 4.47
N PHE A 100 -24.88 -11.95 5.73
CA PHE A 100 -25.86 -12.92 6.25
C PHE A 100 -27.02 -12.25 7.00
N PHE A 101 -27.26 -10.97 6.74
CA PHE A 101 -28.32 -10.22 7.41
C PHE A 101 -29.71 -10.83 7.14
N ASP A 102 -29.94 -11.32 5.92
CA ASP A 102 -31.14 -12.03 5.49
C ASP A 102 -31.34 -13.38 6.21
N GLN A 103 -30.25 -14.05 6.60
CA GLN A 103 -30.26 -15.34 7.28
C GLN A 103 -30.11 -15.27 8.80
N ARG A 104 -30.05 -14.06 9.38
CA ARG A 104 -29.76 -13.87 10.81
C ARG A 104 -30.64 -14.72 11.73
N GLY A 105 -31.94 -14.82 11.43
CA GLY A 105 -32.88 -15.62 12.23
C GLY A 105 -32.58 -17.13 12.19
N SER A 106 -32.21 -17.67 11.03
CA SER A 106 -31.83 -19.09 10.89
C SER A 106 -30.54 -19.39 11.66
N ILE A 107 -29.54 -18.51 11.52
CA ILE A 107 -28.26 -18.61 12.21
C ILE A 107 -28.45 -18.54 13.72
N GLN A 108 -29.22 -17.57 14.21
CA GLN A 108 -29.53 -17.43 15.64
C GLN A 108 -30.27 -18.64 16.18
N ASN A 109 -31.24 -19.19 15.45
CA ASN A 109 -31.95 -20.40 15.86
C ASN A 109 -31.04 -21.63 15.93
N GLN A 110 -30.08 -21.77 15.00
CA GLN A 110 -29.10 -22.85 15.02
C GLN A 110 -28.10 -22.69 16.18
N LEU A 111 -27.60 -21.47 16.41
CA LEU A 111 -26.76 -21.16 17.56
C LEU A 111 -27.48 -21.44 18.88
N HIS A 112 -28.74 -20.98 19.00
CA HIS A 112 -29.54 -21.18 20.20
C HIS A 112 -29.79 -22.67 20.46
N LYS A 113 -30.08 -23.46 19.42
CA LYS A 113 -30.17 -24.92 19.57
C LYS A 113 -28.85 -25.52 20.04
N TYR A 114 -27.72 -25.03 19.56
CA TYR A 114 -26.41 -25.55 19.97
C TYR A 114 -26.08 -25.22 21.44
N PHE A 115 -26.36 -23.99 21.88
CA PHE A 115 -26.05 -23.54 23.23
C PHE A 115 -27.08 -23.96 24.30
N TYR A 116 -28.35 -24.14 23.92
CA TYR A 116 -29.46 -24.38 24.85
C TYR A 116 -30.21 -25.69 24.61
N ALA A 117 -29.78 -26.55 23.68
CA ALA A 117 -30.35 -27.90 23.62
C ALA A 117 -30.18 -28.57 24.99
N PRO A 118 -31.27 -29.10 25.59
CA PRO A 118 -31.17 -29.86 26.81
C PRO A 118 -30.17 -30.98 26.56
N SER A 119 -29.07 -30.94 27.29
CA SER A 119 -28.19 -32.08 27.32
C SER A 119 -28.99 -33.24 27.90
N ASP A 120 -29.16 -34.31 27.14
CA ASP A 120 -29.78 -35.57 27.58
C ASP A 120 -28.91 -36.25 28.66
N GLY A 121 -28.79 -35.60 29.83
CA GLY A 121 -28.17 -36.14 31.04
C GLY A 121 -26.64 -36.18 31.08
N ARG A 122 -25.93 -35.60 30.10
CA ARG A 122 -24.45 -35.52 30.10
C ARG A 122 -23.95 -34.21 29.49
N ALA A 123 -23.91 -33.13 30.25
CA ALA A 123 -23.15 -31.94 29.88
C ALA A 123 -22.50 -31.31 31.10
N GLY A 124 -21.18 -31.45 31.18
CA GLY A 124 -20.36 -30.40 31.73
C GLY A 124 -20.34 -29.21 30.75
N PRO A 125 -20.03 -28.00 31.24
CA PRO A 125 -19.92 -26.81 30.41
C PRO A 125 -18.98 -27.05 29.22
N VAL A 126 -19.45 -26.72 28.01
CA VAL A 126 -18.64 -26.78 26.79
C VAL A 126 -17.65 -25.63 26.82
N HIS A 127 -16.58 -25.79 27.60
CA HIS A 127 -15.43 -24.88 27.62
C HIS A 127 -14.29 -25.58 26.88
N GLY A 128 -14.23 -25.38 25.56
CA GLY A 128 -13.20 -25.99 24.73
C GLY A 128 -13.26 -25.59 23.25
N PRO A 129 -12.24 -25.97 22.44
CA PRO A 129 -11.96 -25.53 21.07
C PRO A 129 -13.01 -25.92 20.01
N ASN A 130 -14.23 -26.23 20.40
CA ASN A 130 -15.31 -26.68 19.53
C ASN A 130 -16.01 -25.55 18.77
N LEU A 131 -15.66 -24.27 19.02
CA LEU A 131 -16.24 -23.14 18.29
C LEU A 131 -16.01 -23.25 16.77
N GLY A 132 -14.82 -23.70 16.36
CA GLY A 132 -14.53 -23.92 14.93
C GLY A 132 -15.39 -25.02 14.31
N LYS A 133 -15.67 -26.08 15.07
CA LYS A 133 -16.56 -27.16 14.62
C LYS A 133 -18.01 -26.69 14.56
N MET A 134 -18.45 -25.91 15.54
CA MET A 134 -19.77 -25.28 15.54
C MET A 134 -19.96 -24.35 14.33
N LEU A 135 -18.96 -23.53 14.02
CA LEU A 135 -18.99 -22.65 12.84
C LEU A 135 -19.01 -23.42 11.52
N MET A 136 -18.36 -24.58 11.44
CA MET A 136 -18.39 -25.48 10.27
C MET A 136 -19.72 -26.24 10.12
N ASP A 137 -20.42 -26.49 11.23
CA ASP A 137 -21.70 -27.22 11.25
C ASP A 137 -22.92 -26.32 11.00
N LEU A 138 -22.73 -24.99 10.97
CA LEU A 138 -23.77 -24.03 10.62
C LEU A 138 -24.25 -24.26 9.19
N LYS A 139 -25.53 -24.61 9.05
CA LYS A 139 -26.19 -24.74 7.75
C LYS A 139 -26.55 -23.34 7.27
N LEU A 140 -25.63 -22.74 6.52
CA LEU A 140 -25.86 -21.49 5.80
C LEU A 140 -26.47 -21.82 4.44
N ASP A 141 -27.58 -21.16 4.11
CA ASP A 141 -28.13 -21.25 2.77
C ASP A 141 -27.18 -20.52 1.81
N LYS A 142 -26.98 -21.05 0.61
CA LYS A 142 -26.10 -20.45 -0.40
C LYS A 142 -26.78 -19.25 -1.08
N THR A 143 -27.15 -18.23 -0.31
CA THR A 143 -27.75 -16.99 -0.83
C THR A 143 -26.69 -16.13 -1.51
N PHE A 144 -27.13 -15.08 -2.21
CA PHE A 144 -26.22 -14.08 -2.79
C PHE A 144 -25.25 -13.50 -1.75
N GLY A 145 -25.74 -13.29 -0.52
CA GLY A 145 -24.94 -12.83 0.62
C GLY A 145 -23.77 -13.75 0.95
N TYR A 146 -23.98 -15.08 0.93
CA TYR A 146 -22.92 -16.07 1.12
C TYR A 146 -21.77 -15.91 0.10
N TYR A 147 -22.11 -15.76 -1.18
CA TYR A 147 -21.09 -15.57 -2.23
C TYR A 147 -20.40 -14.21 -2.13
N LEU A 148 -21.13 -13.16 -1.75
CA LEU A 148 -20.57 -11.84 -1.49
C LEU A 148 -19.60 -11.85 -0.29
N PHE A 149 -19.91 -12.62 0.75
CA PHE A 149 -19.04 -12.83 1.90
C PHE A 149 -17.74 -13.53 1.51
N LEU A 150 -17.83 -14.64 0.75
CA LEU A 150 -16.64 -15.35 0.26
C LEU A 150 -15.77 -14.47 -0.63
N PHE A 151 -16.41 -13.70 -1.53
CA PHE A 151 -15.70 -12.75 -2.39
C PHE A 151 -15.04 -11.64 -1.56
N GLY A 152 -15.79 -10.96 -0.68
CA GLY A 152 -15.23 -9.91 0.16
C GLY A 152 -14.12 -10.39 1.11
N GLY A 153 -14.26 -11.58 1.69
CA GLY A 153 -13.25 -12.21 2.54
C GLY A 153 -11.94 -12.46 1.80
N ALA A 154 -12.00 -12.98 0.57
CA ALA A 154 -10.82 -13.17 -0.28
C ALA A 154 -10.08 -11.86 -0.55
N TYR A 155 -10.82 -10.77 -0.82
CA TYR A 155 -10.23 -9.47 -1.12
C TYR A 155 -9.76 -8.71 0.12
N ILE A 156 -10.36 -8.93 1.29
CA ILE A 156 -9.86 -8.38 2.56
C ILE A 156 -8.49 -8.96 2.88
N VAL A 157 -8.32 -10.28 2.77
CA VAL A 157 -7.04 -10.93 3.01
C VAL A 157 -6.00 -10.49 1.98
N ALA A 158 -6.35 -10.50 0.69
CA ALA A 158 -5.45 -10.05 -0.37
C ALA A 158 -5.05 -8.57 -0.21
N GLY A 159 -6.02 -7.69 0.08
CA GLY A 159 -5.80 -6.25 0.24
C GLY A 159 -4.96 -5.89 1.46
N LEU A 160 -5.18 -6.54 2.61
CA LEU A 160 -4.39 -6.28 3.82
C LEU A 160 -2.93 -6.69 3.68
N VAL A 161 -2.68 -7.87 3.09
CA VAL A 161 -1.33 -8.37 2.84
C VAL A 161 -0.60 -7.46 1.86
N GLU A 162 -1.29 -7.01 0.82
CA GLU A 162 -0.72 -6.15 -0.21
C GLU A 162 -0.42 -4.73 0.26
N GLU A 163 -1.36 -4.07 0.95
CA GLU A 163 -1.15 -2.71 1.47
C GLU A 163 -0.02 -2.67 2.51
N PHE A 164 0.13 -3.73 3.30
CA PHE A 164 1.27 -3.85 4.22
C PHE A 164 2.61 -4.08 3.49
N LEU A 165 2.62 -4.84 2.39
CA LEU A 165 3.80 -4.98 1.53
C LEU A 165 4.19 -3.65 0.85
N LYS A 166 3.21 -2.79 0.53
CA LYS A 166 3.44 -1.44 0.00
C LYS A 166 4.03 -0.51 1.08
N PHE A 167 3.55 -0.59 2.32
CA PHE A 167 4.03 0.19 3.46
C PHE A 167 5.55 0.01 3.69
N TRP A 168 6.03 -1.23 3.73
CA TRP A 168 7.46 -1.51 3.95
C TRP A 168 8.36 -1.20 2.74
N GLY A 169 7.84 -1.36 1.52
CA GLY A 169 8.57 -1.05 0.29
C GLY A 169 8.93 0.42 0.13
N LYS A 170 8.12 1.34 0.69
CA LYS A 170 8.34 2.79 0.60
C LYS A 170 9.38 3.33 1.61
N ASN A 171 9.62 2.64 2.72
CA ASN A 171 10.54 3.10 3.78
C ASN A 171 11.99 2.59 3.60
N GLY A 172 12.29 1.85 2.53
CA GLY A 172 13.65 1.36 2.25
C GLY A 172 14.40 2.24 1.26
N SER A 173 15.39 2.99 1.74
CA SER A 173 16.35 3.72 0.90
C SER A 173 17.04 2.78 -0.10
N VAL A 174 17.15 3.21 -1.37
CA VAL A 174 17.75 2.57 -2.56
C VAL A 174 16.76 1.79 -3.48
N PRO A 175 16.45 2.30 -4.69
CA PRO A 175 15.44 1.73 -5.60
C PRO A 175 15.70 0.29 -6.09
N ALA A 176 16.96 -0.09 -6.34
CA ALA A 176 17.29 -1.45 -6.79
C ALA A 176 17.14 -2.48 -5.64
N PHE A 177 17.50 -2.07 -4.42
CA PHE A 177 17.43 -2.92 -3.24
C PHE A 177 15.98 -3.07 -2.71
N SER A 178 15.11 -2.09 -2.99
CA SER A 178 13.68 -2.13 -2.65
C SER A 178 12.94 -3.32 -3.27
N ALA A 179 13.27 -3.70 -4.51
CA ALA A 179 12.64 -4.83 -5.19
C ALA A 179 13.04 -6.17 -4.58
N LEU A 180 14.31 -6.33 -4.19
CA LEU A 180 14.81 -7.54 -3.53
C LEU A 180 14.19 -7.70 -2.14
N LYS A 181 14.09 -6.60 -1.38
CA LYS A 181 13.39 -6.53 -0.09
C LYS A 181 11.92 -6.92 -0.20
N GLN A 182 11.18 -6.30 -1.14
CA GLN A 182 9.76 -6.60 -1.34
C GLN A 182 9.53 -8.07 -1.73
N ARG A 183 10.46 -8.66 -2.51
CA ARG A 183 10.44 -10.10 -2.81
C ARG A 183 10.65 -10.97 -1.57
N GLN A 184 11.55 -10.60 -0.66
CA GLN A 184 11.74 -11.35 0.58
C GLN A 184 10.55 -11.28 1.51
N GLN A 185 9.92 -10.11 1.59
CA GLN A 185 8.74 -9.93 2.39
C GLN A 185 7.58 -10.82 1.90
N ARG A 186 7.33 -10.85 0.58
CA ARG A 186 6.36 -11.76 -0.04
C ARG A 186 6.67 -13.22 0.21
N ARG A 187 7.94 -13.60 0.18
CA ARG A 187 8.36 -14.97 0.51
C ARG A 187 8.15 -15.31 1.98
N GLY A 188 8.46 -14.39 2.90
CA GLY A 188 8.18 -14.57 4.32
C GLY A 188 6.69 -14.81 4.57
N PHE A 189 5.83 -13.99 3.97
CA PHE A 189 4.38 -14.14 4.06
C PHE A 189 3.91 -15.48 3.49
N SER A 190 4.30 -15.80 2.26
CA SER A 190 3.92 -17.05 1.58
C SER A 190 4.37 -18.30 2.37
N VAL A 191 5.55 -18.27 3.00
CA VAL A 191 6.02 -19.39 3.84
C VAL A 191 5.10 -19.62 5.03
N MET A 192 4.66 -18.54 5.68
CA MET A 192 3.83 -18.63 6.88
C MET A 192 2.38 -18.95 6.56
N GLU A 193 1.85 -18.41 5.47
CA GLU A 193 0.58 -18.82 4.90
C GLU A 193 0.58 -20.31 4.54
N ASN A 194 1.59 -20.78 3.80
CA ASN A 194 1.74 -22.19 3.46
C ASN A 194 1.91 -23.07 4.71
N THR A 195 2.53 -22.55 5.77
CA THR A 195 2.62 -23.22 7.08
C THR A 195 1.25 -23.34 7.72
N GLY A 196 0.45 -22.28 7.75
CA GLY A 196 -0.93 -22.33 8.25
C GLY A 196 -1.76 -23.40 7.53
N PHE A 197 -1.74 -23.39 6.20
CA PHE A 197 -2.46 -24.37 5.41
C PHE A 197 -1.96 -25.81 5.61
N ALA A 198 -0.65 -26.02 5.67
CA ALA A 198 -0.09 -27.34 5.88
C ALA A 198 -0.42 -27.86 7.29
N LEU A 199 -0.42 -27.02 8.32
CA LEU A 199 -0.74 -27.42 9.68
C LEU A 199 -2.24 -27.68 9.89
N ALA A 200 -3.10 -27.03 9.10
CA ALA A 200 -4.54 -27.22 9.11
C ALA A 200 -5.01 -28.55 8.47
N ALA A 201 -4.15 -29.25 7.72
CA ALA A 201 -4.54 -30.53 7.12
C ALA A 201 -4.76 -31.62 8.18
N ALA A 202 -5.73 -32.51 7.92
CA ALA A 202 -6.25 -33.43 8.93
C ALA A 202 -5.25 -34.53 9.34
N THR A 203 -4.55 -35.12 8.37
CA THR A 203 -3.59 -36.20 8.63
C THR A 203 -2.16 -35.75 8.42
N PHE A 204 -1.21 -36.34 9.15
CA PHE A 204 0.22 -36.03 9.00
C PHE A 204 0.71 -36.14 7.55
N ARG A 205 0.24 -37.17 6.82
CA ARG A 205 0.56 -37.36 5.41
C ARG A 205 0.06 -36.17 4.57
N ASP A 206 -1.19 -35.74 4.76
CA ASP A 206 -1.75 -34.58 4.06
C ASP A 206 -1.01 -33.28 4.41
N LYS A 207 -0.56 -33.13 5.66
CA LYS A 207 0.28 -31.98 6.06
C LYS A 207 1.59 -31.92 5.27
N ILE A 208 2.26 -33.07 5.11
CA ILE A 208 3.51 -33.18 4.35
C ILE A 208 3.29 -33.00 2.85
N GLU A 209 2.26 -33.63 2.27
CA GLU A 209 1.94 -33.49 0.85
C GLU A 209 1.54 -32.04 0.51
N THR A 210 0.72 -31.41 1.34
CA THR A 210 0.33 -29.99 1.19
C THR A 210 1.54 -29.07 1.29
N ALA A 211 2.42 -29.30 2.27
CA ALA A 211 3.66 -28.54 2.40
C ALA A 211 4.58 -28.69 1.18
N ALA A 212 4.77 -29.91 0.68
CA ALA A 212 5.61 -30.18 -0.48
C ALA A 212 5.07 -29.51 -1.75
N LEU A 213 3.78 -29.69 -2.05
CA LEU A 213 3.13 -29.09 -3.22
C LEU A 213 3.18 -27.56 -3.19
N ARG A 214 2.91 -26.95 -2.04
CA ARG A 214 2.96 -25.49 -1.87
C ARG A 214 4.38 -24.95 -1.95
N SER A 215 5.36 -25.64 -1.37
CA SER A 215 6.79 -25.28 -1.51
C SER A 215 7.25 -25.29 -2.98
N ILE A 216 6.86 -26.31 -3.76
CA ILE A 216 7.23 -26.41 -5.19
C ILE A 216 6.59 -25.28 -6.01
N SER A 217 5.31 -24.97 -5.77
CA SER A 217 4.60 -23.89 -6.48
C SER A 217 5.22 -22.51 -6.22
N SER A 218 5.69 -22.26 -5.00
CA SER A 218 6.27 -20.99 -4.55
C SER A 218 7.65 -20.70 -5.19
N VAL A 219 8.45 -21.75 -5.46
CA VAL A 219 9.79 -21.63 -6.04
C VAL A 219 9.74 -21.32 -7.54
N ARG A 220 8.83 -21.98 -8.28
CA ARG A 220 8.75 -21.88 -9.75
C ARG A 220 8.32 -20.48 -10.24
N MET A 221 7.51 -19.78 -9.44
CA MET A 221 7.08 -18.40 -9.74
C MET A 221 8.25 -17.40 -9.58
N ALA A 222 9.17 -17.67 -8.66
CA ALA A 222 10.32 -16.80 -8.40
C ALA A 222 11.40 -16.86 -9.49
N GLU A 223 11.65 -18.01 -10.10
CA GLU A 223 12.65 -18.17 -11.17
C GLU A 223 12.25 -17.46 -12.47
N ARG A 224 10.98 -17.57 -12.89
CA ARG A 224 10.51 -16.94 -14.14
C ARG A 224 10.51 -15.41 -14.11
N LEU A 225 10.33 -14.83 -12.92
CA LEU A 225 10.40 -13.37 -12.72
C LEU A 225 11.85 -12.83 -12.68
N LEU A 226 12.86 -13.70 -12.53
CA LEU A 226 14.27 -13.33 -12.59
C LEU A 226 14.76 -13.19 -14.04
N ALA A 227 14.29 -14.04 -14.96
CA ALA A 227 14.69 -14.02 -16.36
C ALA A 227 14.24 -12.77 -17.13
N HIS A 228 13.13 -12.14 -16.75
CA HIS A 228 12.52 -11.05 -17.52
C HIS A 228 13.13 -9.65 -17.28
N ARG A 229 14.06 -9.49 -16.33
CA ARG A 229 14.53 -8.15 -15.89
C ARG A 229 16.02 -7.87 -16.08
N GLN A 230 16.80 -8.83 -16.61
CA GLN A 230 18.23 -8.64 -16.88
C GLN A 230 18.54 -7.81 -18.15
N GLY A 231 17.53 -7.30 -18.87
CA GLY A 231 17.71 -6.68 -20.19
C GLY A 231 17.48 -5.17 -20.32
N GLY A 232 17.51 -4.36 -19.26
CA GLY A 232 17.22 -2.92 -19.39
C GLY A 232 17.99 -2.02 -18.43
N SER A 233 18.94 -1.27 -18.98
CA SER A 233 19.96 -0.45 -18.35
C SER A 233 19.47 0.86 -17.71
N GLU A 234 20.33 1.36 -16.83
CA GLU A 234 20.39 2.70 -16.23
C GLU A 234 20.57 3.81 -17.28
N GLN A 235 19.63 4.76 -17.32
CA GLN A 235 19.93 6.21 -17.38
C GLN A 235 18.62 7.01 -17.38
N ARG A 236 18.37 7.84 -16.35
CA ARG A 236 17.56 9.06 -16.52
C ARG A 236 17.57 10.00 -15.32
N GLY A 237 17.86 11.27 -15.61
CA GLY A 237 17.86 12.39 -14.70
C GLY A 237 16.50 13.09 -14.50
N THR A 238 16.47 13.85 -13.40
CA THR A 238 15.76 15.10 -13.08
C THR A 238 14.49 15.46 -13.86
N ASN A 239 13.41 14.70 -13.67
CA ASN A 239 12.03 15.20 -13.81
C ASN A 239 11.12 14.44 -12.83
N ALA A 240 11.42 14.56 -11.53
CA ALA A 240 10.96 13.65 -10.47
C ALA A 240 9.42 13.58 -10.31
N ALA A 241 8.70 14.70 -10.43
CA ALA A 241 7.25 14.73 -10.16
C ALA A 241 6.40 14.08 -11.27
N LYS A 242 6.70 14.37 -12.54
CA LYS A 242 5.98 13.78 -13.70
C LYS A 242 6.37 12.32 -13.91
N THR A 243 7.63 11.96 -13.59
CA THR A 243 8.07 10.57 -13.60
C THR A 243 7.49 9.77 -12.46
N ASP A 244 7.24 10.34 -11.28
CA ASP A 244 6.60 9.62 -10.18
C ASP A 244 5.11 9.34 -10.40
N LEU A 245 4.36 10.25 -11.04
CA LEU A 245 2.97 9.99 -11.43
C LEU A 245 2.88 8.89 -12.52
N GLY A 246 3.74 8.98 -13.54
CA GLY A 246 3.85 7.94 -14.57
C GLY A 246 4.24 6.59 -13.96
N ARG A 247 5.21 6.58 -13.03
CA ARG A 247 5.66 5.40 -12.29
C ARG A 247 4.58 4.84 -11.37
N TRP A 248 3.71 5.67 -10.81
CA TRP A 248 2.56 5.25 -10.00
C TRP A 248 1.49 4.58 -10.87
N CYS A 249 1.14 5.19 -12.00
CA CYS A 249 0.22 4.58 -12.97
C CYS A 249 0.78 3.24 -13.48
N THR A 250 2.08 3.16 -13.82
CA THR A 250 2.71 1.89 -14.21
C THR A 250 2.70 0.87 -13.06
N LYS A 251 2.91 1.30 -11.81
CA LYS A 251 2.84 0.42 -10.63
C LYS A 251 1.41 -0.08 -10.40
N ILE A 252 0.39 0.76 -10.46
CA ILE A 252 -1.02 0.33 -10.37
C ILE A 252 -1.34 -0.63 -11.52
N SER A 253 -0.95 -0.31 -12.76
CA SER A 253 -1.22 -1.17 -13.93
C SER A 253 -0.51 -2.53 -13.88
N VAL A 254 0.60 -2.65 -13.14
CA VAL A 254 1.31 -3.93 -12.93
C VAL A 254 0.80 -4.67 -11.70
N ILE A 255 0.37 -3.96 -10.66
CA ILE A 255 -0.02 -4.52 -9.36
C ILE A 255 -1.50 -4.91 -9.34
N LEU A 256 -2.40 -4.08 -9.86
CA LEU A 256 -3.84 -4.36 -9.92
C LEU A 256 -4.15 -5.72 -10.57
N PRO A 257 -3.48 -6.13 -11.67
CA PRO A 257 -3.65 -7.48 -12.21
C PRO A 257 -3.22 -8.57 -11.22
N ALA A 258 -2.16 -8.39 -10.43
CA ALA A 258 -1.71 -9.40 -9.47
C ALA A 258 -2.70 -9.59 -8.32
N VAL A 259 -3.31 -8.50 -7.84
CA VAL A 259 -4.35 -8.52 -6.81
C VAL A 259 -5.64 -9.13 -7.33
N LEU A 260 -6.02 -8.75 -8.56
CA LEU A 260 -7.16 -9.35 -9.23
C LEU A 260 -6.92 -10.84 -9.47
N ILE A 261 -5.73 -11.26 -9.92
CA ILE A 261 -5.37 -12.68 -10.11
C ILE A 261 -5.42 -13.45 -8.80
N HIS A 262 -4.84 -12.92 -7.73
CA HIS A 262 -4.82 -13.59 -6.43
C HIS A 262 -6.22 -13.65 -5.81
N GLY A 263 -6.94 -12.52 -5.79
CA GLY A 263 -8.31 -12.45 -5.29
C GLY A 263 -9.28 -13.30 -6.12
N THR A 264 -9.12 -13.37 -7.45
CA THR A 264 -9.91 -14.28 -8.29
C THR A 264 -9.52 -15.74 -8.10
N PHE A 265 -8.25 -16.06 -7.88
CA PHE A 265 -7.82 -17.41 -7.54
C PHE A 265 -8.45 -17.88 -6.22
N ASP A 266 -8.39 -17.04 -5.19
CA ASP A 266 -8.99 -17.35 -3.88
C ASP A 266 -10.52 -17.44 -4.01
N ALA A 267 -11.16 -16.50 -4.70
CA ALA A 267 -12.60 -16.54 -4.95
C ALA A 267 -13.01 -17.79 -5.74
N GLN A 268 -12.26 -18.21 -6.75
CA GLN A 268 -12.51 -19.43 -7.51
C GLN A 268 -12.35 -20.68 -6.63
N LEU A 269 -11.33 -20.71 -5.78
CA LEU A 269 -11.11 -21.82 -4.83
C LEU A 269 -12.26 -21.89 -3.82
N PHE A 270 -12.69 -20.75 -3.27
CA PHE A 270 -13.85 -20.66 -2.38
C PHE A 270 -15.14 -21.07 -3.09
N LEU A 271 -15.36 -20.63 -4.33
CA LEU A 271 -16.54 -21.00 -5.11
C LEU A 271 -16.56 -22.50 -5.40
N LEU A 272 -15.41 -23.08 -5.73
CA LEU A 272 -15.29 -24.52 -5.95
C LEU A 272 -15.59 -25.29 -4.67
N MET A 273 -14.98 -24.90 -3.54
CA MET A 273 -15.24 -25.50 -2.22
C MET A 273 -16.71 -25.37 -1.81
N ALA A 274 -17.37 -24.28 -2.21
CA ALA A 274 -18.79 -24.06 -1.93
C ALA A 274 -19.72 -24.86 -2.85
N LEU A 275 -19.34 -25.09 -4.12
CA LEU A 275 -20.20 -25.75 -5.11
C LEU A 275 -20.04 -27.28 -5.14
N VAL A 276 -18.86 -27.79 -4.80
CA VAL A 276 -18.61 -29.24 -4.75
C VAL A 276 -19.27 -29.84 -3.51
N SER A 277 -20.22 -30.75 -3.72
CA SER A 277 -20.82 -31.50 -2.61
C SER A 277 -19.88 -32.61 -2.13
N LYS A 278 -20.06 -33.06 -0.88
CA LYS A 278 -19.29 -34.19 -0.32
C LYS A 278 -19.48 -35.48 -1.14
N GLU A 279 -20.65 -35.68 -1.74
CA GLU A 279 -20.96 -36.83 -2.59
C GLU A 279 -20.16 -36.78 -3.90
N MET A 280 -20.08 -35.60 -4.54
CA MET A 280 -19.26 -35.40 -5.73
C MET A 280 -17.78 -35.61 -5.44
N GLU A 281 -17.30 -35.08 -4.32
CA GLU A 281 -15.92 -35.26 -3.87
C GLU A 281 -15.58 -36.73 -3.55
N ALA A 282 -16.51 -37.47 -2.93
CA ALA A 282 -16.33 -38.89 -2.62
C ALA A 282 -16.34 -39.75 -3.89
N ALA A 283 -17.19 -39.43 -4.86
CA ALA A 283 -17.28 -40.17 -6.12
C ALA A 283 -16.02 -40.00 -6.98
N HIS A 284 -15.44 -38.79 -7.02
CA HIS A 284 -14.27 -38.50 -7.85
C HIS A 284 -13.26 -37.58 -7.13
N PRO A 285 -12.53 -38.10 -6.12
CA PRO A 285 -11.68 -37.27 -5.26
C PRO A 285 -10.56 -36.59 -6.03
N THR A 286 -9.92 -37.28 -6.97
CA THR A 286 -8.85 -36.71 -7.80
C THR A 286 -9.36 -35.60 -8.71
N LEU A 287 -10.58 -35.75 -9.25
CA LEU A 287 -11.17 -34.76 -10.16
C LEU A 287 -11.46 -33.45 -9.43
N TYR A 288 -12.16 -33.52 -8.29
CA TYR A 288 -12.60 -32.32 -7.57
C TYR A 288 -11.54 -31.71 -6.65
N ARG A 289 -10.64 -32.52 -6.06
CA ARG A 289 -9.55 -31.98 -5.21
C ARG A 289 -8.34 -31.49 -5.98
N THR A 290 -8.08 -32.05 -7.16
CA THR A 290 -6.81 -31.79 -7.87
C THR A 290 -7.04 -31.24 -9.27
N VAL A 291 -7.79 -31.96 -10.11
CA VAL A 291 -7.89 -31.63 -11.54
C VAL A 291 -8.66 -30.33 -11.78
N ILE A 292 -9.86 -30.17 -11.24
CA ILE A 292 -10.69 -28.99 -11.46
C ILE A 292 -10.06 -27.71 -10.88
N PRO A 293 -9.56 -27.67 -9.62
CA PRO A 293 -8.83 -26.51 -9.14
C PRO A 293 -7.64 -26.19 -10.05
N THR A 294 -6.85 -27.19 -10.45
CA THR A 294 -5.67 -26.97 -11.30
C THR A 294 -6.05 -26.41 -12.67
N ILE A 295 -7.14 -26.90 -13.29
CA ILE A 295 -7.63 -26.40 -14.58
C ILE A 295 -8.11 -24.95 -14.44
N LEU A 296 -8.97 -24.66 -13.45
CA LEU A 296 -9.49 -23.29 -13.22
C LEU A 296 -8.36 -22.30 -12.95
N CYS A 297 -7.39 -22.69 -12.13
CA CYS A 297 -6.21 -21.90 -11.84
C CYS A 297 -5.34 -21.69 -13.09
N SER A 298 -5.15 -22.74 -13.90
CA SER A 298 -4.39 -22.65 -15.15
C SER A 298 -5.09 -21.74 -16.16
N VAL A 299 -6.42 -21.79 -16.27
CA VAL A 299 -7.22 -20.90 -17.13
C VAL A 299 -7.13 -19.46 -16.66
N GLY A 300 -7.27 -19.20 -15.35
CA GLY A 300 -7.14 -17.87 -14.77
C GLY A 300 -5.74 -17.27 -14.99
N ILE A 301 -4.68 -18.06 -14.77
CA ILE A 301 -3.30 -17.67 -15.05
C ILE A 301 -3.09 -17.38 -16.54
N LEU A 302 -3.60 -18.25 -17.43
CA LEU A 302 -3.47 -18.08 -18.87
C LEU A 302 -4.22 -16.83 -19.37
N ALA A 303 -5.47 -16.62 -18.95
CA ALA A 303 -6.26 -15.45 -19.31
C ALA A 303 -5.60 -14.15 -18.84
N SER A 304 -5.08 -14.15 -17.62
CA SER A 304 -4.40 -12.99 -17.05
C SER A 304 -3.07 -12.71 -17.74
N PHE A 305 -2.33 -13.75 -18.11
CA PHE A 305 -1.13 -13.64 -18.93
C PHE A 305 -1.43 -13.06 -20.32
N LEU A 306 -2.49 -13.54 -20.99
CA LEU A 306 -2.93 -13.01 -22.28
C LEU A 306 -3.35 -11.54 -22.17
N TYR A 307 -4.06 -11.17 -21.11
CA TYR A 307 -4.44 -9.78 -20.82
C TYR A 307 -3.21 -8.89 -20.60
N LEU A 308 -2.30 -9.29 -19.72
CA LEU A 308 -1.04 -8.58 -19.45
C LEU A 308 -0.22 -8.42 -20.74
N ARG A 309 -0.11 -9.46 -21.55
CA ARG A 309 0.60 -9.41 -22.85
C ARG A 309 -0.05 -8.43 -23.82
N ARG A 310 -1.38 -8.43 -23.94
CA ARG A 310 -2.11 -7.46 -24.78
C ARG A 310 -1.92 -6.03 -24.29
N SER A 311 -2.01 -5.81 -22.99
CA SER A 311 -1.81 -4.50 -22.37
C SER A 311 -0.38 -4.00 -22.57
N LEU A 312 0.62 -4.87 -22.42
CA LEU A 312 2.02 -4.55 -22.64
C LEU A 312 2.29 -4.18 -24.11
N HIS A 313 1.74 -4.92 -25.08
CA HIS A 313 1.82 -4.57 -26.50
C HIS A 313 1.08 -3.26 -26.85
N ALA A 314 -0.01 -2.94 -26.16
CA ALA A 314 -0.68 -1.65 -26.34
C ALA A 314 0.18 -0.50 -25.79
N MET A 315 0.86 -0.72 -24.66
CA MET A 315 1.79 0.24 -24.07
C MET A 315 3.03 0.44 -24.94
N GLU A 316 3.57 -0.64 -25.50
CA GLU A 316 4.68 -0.64 -26.46
C GLU A 316 4.32 0.13 -27.72
N ARG A 317 3.14 -0.10 -28.31
CA ARG A 317 2.64 0.69 -29.45
C ARG A 317 2.52 2.17 -29.12
N ARG A 318 1.93 2.54 -27.98
CA ARG A 318 1.83 3.94 -27.54
C ARG A 318 3.20 4.58 -27.28
N MET A 319 4.17 3.83 -26.76
CA MET A 319 5.54 4.33 -26.61
C MET A 319 6.22 4.54 -27.97
N ASN A 320 5.99 3.67 -28.94
CA ASN A 320 6.56 3.80 -30.27
C ASN A 320 5.91 4.96 -31.05
N GLU A 321 4.61 5.18 -30.87
CA GLU A 321 3.88 6.34 -31.41
C GLU A 321 4.37 7.68 -30.82
N THR A 322 4.83 7.69 -29.56
CA THR A 322 5.29 8.91 -28.86
C THR A 322 6.82 9.13 -28.89
N ARG A 323 7.60 8.28 -29.58
CA ARG A 323 9.08 8.37 -29.67
C ARG A 323 9.65 8.66 -31.06
N TYR A 324 8.87 9.17 -32.00
CA TYR A 324 9.39 9.80 -33.23
C TYR A 324 9.50 11.33 -33.14
N MET A 325 9.75 11.87 -31.95
CA MET A 325 10.41 13.19 -31.81
C MET A 325 11.79 12.96 -31.21
N HIS A 326 12.71 12.45 -32.04
CA HIS A 326 14.14 12.54 -31.74
C HIS A 326 14.54 14.01 -31.85
N VAL A 327 14.58 14.71 -30.72
CA VAL A 327 15.51 15.83 -30.57
C VAL A 327 16.89 15.19 -30.63
N ALA A 328 17.49 15.18 -31.81
CA ALA A 328 18.88 14.83 -32.00
C ALA A 328 19.71 15.86 -31.22
N VAL A 329 20.09 15.50 -30.01
CA VAL A 329 21.18 16.17 -29.32
C VAL A 329 22.43 15.55 -29.89
N ASP A 330 23.06 16.29 -30.81
CA ASP A 330 24.39 15.99 -31.29
C ASP A 330 25.35 16.00 -30.09
N LEU A 331 25.88 14.82 -29.75
CA LEU A 331 26.67 14.60 -28.54
C LEU A 331 28.11 15.09 -28.69
N GLU A 332 28.55 15.47 -29.89
CA GLU A 332 29.89 16.03 -30.11
C GLU A 332 29.97 17.54 -29.96
N SER A 333 28.88 18.29 -30.19
CA SER A 333 28.92 19.75 -30.15
C SER A 333 28.57 20.38 -28.79
N GLY A 334 27.98 19.62 -27.86
CA GLY A 334 27.59 20.13 -26.53
C GLY A 334 26.57 21.28 -26.56
N GLN A 335 26.01 21.61 -27.73
CA GLN A 335 25.12 22.74 -27.91
C GLN A 335 23.68 22.23 -28.00
N ARG A 336 22.84 22.62 -27.04
CA ARG A 336 21.39 22.42 -27.16
C ARG A 336 20.90 23.25 -28.33
N LEU A 337 20.62 22.60 -29.45
CA LEU A 337 19.77 23.19 -30.48
C LEU A 337 18.41 23.45 -29.84
N GLY A 338 18.14 24.73 -29.55
CA GLY A 338 16.83 25.17 -29.12
C GLY A 338 15.81 24.69 -30.13
N ALA A 339 14.66 24.23 -29.63
CA ALA A 339 13.51 23.96 -30.48
C ALA A 339 13.19 25.26 -31.23
N LEU A 340 13.64 25.34 -32.47
CA LEU A 340 13.18 26.33 -33.42
C LEU A 340 11.67 26.15 -33.48
N ASN A 341 10.95 27.12 -32.93
CA ASN A 341 9.56 27.34 -33.29
C ASN A 341 9.55 27.51 -34.81
N GLY A 342 9.15 26.45 -35.51
CA GLY A 342 8.81 26.51 -36.92
C GLY A 342 7.60 27.41 -37.06
N GLY A 343 7.87 28.70 -37.24
CA GLY A 343 6.96 29.60 -37.91
C GLY A 343 6.79 29.07 -39.32
N PHE A 344 5.64 28.43 -39.56
CA PHE A 344 5.10 28.30 -40.91
C PHE A 344 4.78 29.71 -41.39
N GLY A 345 5.64 30.24 -42.25
CA GLY A 345 5.51 31.53 -42.89
C GLY A 345 6.29 31.50 -44.20
N ASP A 346 5.58 31.08 -45.24
CA ASP A 346 5.67 31.48 -46.64
C ASP A 346 6.93 31.26 -47.50
N GLU A 347 6.61 30.78 -48.71
CA GLU A 347 7.27 31.01 -50.00
C GLU A 347 8.49 30.17 -50.37
N MET A 348 8.19 29.04 -51.02
CA MET A 348 9.06 28.43 -52.02
C MET A 348 9.02 29.27 -53.30
N ASP A 349 10.18 29.72 -53.77
CA ASP A 349 10.45 29.92 -55.19
C ASP A 349 11.90 29.46 -55.48
N PHE A 350 12.03 28.24 -55.97
CA PHE A 350 13.29 27.65 -56.45
C PHE A 350 13.05 26.99 -57.82
N PHE A 351 12.92 27.84 -58.84
CA PHE A 351 13.38 27.61 -60.21
C PHE A 351 13.73 29.01 -60.72
N GLY A 352 15.01 29.39 -60.77
CA GLY A 352 15.87 29.00 -61.87
C GLY A 352 15.80 30.10 -62.93
N ASN A 353 16.76 31.01 -62.93
CA ASN A 353 17.10 31.76 -64.13
C ASN A 353 18.56 32.21 -64.07
N ASP A 354 19.37 31.57 -64.91
CA ASP A 354 20.68 32.04 -65.32
C ASP A 354 20.49 33.32 -66.17
N GLY A 355 21.36 34.29 -65.99
CA GLY A 355 21.36 35.51 -66.79
C GLY A 355 22.36 36.53 -66.26
N ASP A 356 23.51 36.55 -66.93
CA ASP A 356 24.50 37.61 -67.09
C ASP A 356 24.08 39.02 -66.64
N ASP A 357 24.96 39.74 -65.94
CA ASP A 357 25.58 40.96 -66.47
C ASP A 357 26.54 41.61 -65.44
N ASP A 358 27.47 42.36 -66.04
CA ASP A 358 28.70 42.98 -65.59
C ASP A 358 28.62 44.05 -64.47
N ASP A 359 29.83 44.51 -64.13
CA ASP A 359 30.23 45.82 -63.59
C ASP A 359 30.51 45.95 -62.07
N ASP A 360 31.82 45.87 -61.80
CA ASP A 360 32.68 46.95 -61.29
C ASP A 360 32.52 47.53 -59.87
N SER A 361 33.71 47.70 -59.31
CA SER A 361 34.20 48.78 -58.43
C SER A 361 34.29 48.55 -56.92
N ASP A 362 35.56 48.60 -56.50
CA ASP A 362 36.13 49.32 -55.34
C ASP A 362 35.84 48.78 -53.93
N ALA A 363 36.84 48.16 -53.28
CA ALA A 363 37.93 48.80 -52.54
C ALA A 363 37.46 49.49 -51.26
N GLU A 364 37.84 48.90 -50.11
CA GLU A 364 38.42 49.51 -48.90
C GLU A 364 38.26 48.49 -47.75
N ASP A 365 39.32 47.91 -47.20
CA ASP A 365 40.40 48.44 -46.36
C ASP A 365 40.15 48.15 -44.88
N GLU A 366 41.19 47.58 -44.25
CA GLU A 366 41.57 47.63 -42.83
C GLU A 366 40.53 47.33 -41.70
N SER A 367 40.86 46.89 -40.49
CA SER A 367 42.01 46.27 -39.84
C SER A 367 41.64 46.17 -38.33
N ILE A 368 42.42 45.39 -37.56
CA ILE A 368 42.77 45.64 -36.15
C ILE A 368 41.85 45.11 -35.00
N ALA A 369 42.59 44.38 -34.13
CA ALA A 369 42.50 44.22 -32.66
C ALA A 369 41.41 43.36 -32.01
N GLN A 370 41.79 42.10 -31.83
CA GLN A 370 42.09 41.48 -30.53
C GLN A 370 42.07 42.44 -29.31
N GLU A 371 41.09 42.29 -28.41
CA GLU A 371 41.21 42.76 -27.02
C GLU A 371 40.59 41.75 -26.05
N GLY A 372 41.46 41.09 -25.28
CA GLY A 372 41.11 40.22 -24.18
C GLY A 372 40.87 41.04 -22.90
N GLY A 373 39.63 41.05 -22.41
CA GLY A 373 39.24 41.74 -21.19
C GLY A 373 38.84 40.77 -20.07
N ASN A 374 39.76 40.55 -19.13
CA ASN A 374 39.57 39.90 -17.83
C ASN A 374 38.41 40.59 -17.06
N ARG A 375 37.25 39.93 -16.91
CA ARG A 375 36.20 40.40 -15.98
C ARG A 375 36.28 39.64 -14.66
N LYS A 376 36.86 40.33 -13.68
CA LYS A 376 36.85 40.01 -12.26
C LYS A 376 35.40 40.06 -11.74
N PHE A 377 34.92 38.95 -11.18
CA PHE A 377 33.60 38.82 -10.60
C PHE A 377 33.59 39.48 -9.22
N GLU A 378 32.85 40.58 -9.06
CA GLU A 378 32.49 41.14 -7.75
C GLU A 378 31.09 40.65 -7.37
N PRO A 379 30.90 40.11 -6.14
CA PRO A 379 29.58 39.74 -5.65
C PRO A 379 28.81 41.01 -5.26
N PRO A 380 27.53 41.16 -5.63
CA PRO A 380 26.75 42.33 -5.25
C PRO A 380 26.44 42.29 -3.75
N THR A 381 27.09 43.16 -2.99
CA THR A 381 26.68 43.58 -1.66
C THR A 381 25.70 44.74 -1.79
N LYS A 382 24.39 44.45 -1.74
CA LYS A 382 23.36 45.32 -1.16
C LYS A 382 22.00 44.64 -1.25
N GLU A 383 21.42 44.36 -0.09
CA GLU A 383 19.98 44.11 0.10
C GLU A 383 19.26 45.43 -0.22
N ALA A 384 18.83 45.57 -1.47
CA ALA A 384 17.83 46.56 -1.85
C ALA A 384 16.50 45.82 -2.00
N ASP A 385 15.58 46.21 -1.15
CA ASP A 385 14.17 45.89 -1.07
C ASP A 385 13.53 45.78 -2.47
N VAL A 386 13.26 44.55 -2.92
CA VAL A 386 12.47 44.28 -4.13
C VAL A 386 11.00 44.36 -3.74
N THR A 387 10.51 45.58 -3.58
CA THR A 387 9.07 45.85 -3.57
C THR A 387 8.60 45.79 -5.02
N VAL A 388 8.01 44.66 -5.40
CA VAL A 388 7.33 44.50 -6.69
C VAL A 388 6.02 45.30 -6.61
N ASN A 389 6.06 46.53 -7.09
CA ASN A 389 4.84 47.29 -7.41
C ASN A 389 4.17 46.63 -8.61
N ILE A 390 3.21 45.73 -8.36
CA ILE A 390 2.26 45.29 -9.36
C ILE A 390 1.23 46.41 -9.51
N ALA A 391 1.40 47.19 -10.57
CA ALA A 391 0.47 48.25 -10.94
C ALA A 391 -0.87 47.65 -11.39
N ASP A 392 -1.94 48.32 -10.94
CA ASP A 392 -3.34 48.11 -11.27
C ASP A 392 -3.60 48.08 -12.79
N GLY A 393 -4.40 47.09 -13.22
CA GLY A 393 -4.89 47.03 -14.59
C GLY A 393 -5.50 45.68 -14.97
N ASP A 394 -6.65 45.33 -14.39
CA ASP A 394 -7.85 44.92 -15.14
C ASP A 394 -8.91 44.27 -14.24
N ASN A 395 -10.08 44.93 -14.22
CA ASN A 395 -11.31 44.49 -13.58
C ASN A 395 -11.87 43.23 -14.27
N ASN A 396 -11.41 42.05 -13.85
CA ASN A 396 -12.17 40.81 -14.05
C ASN A 396 -12.36 40.07 -12.71
N SER A 397 -13.45 40.44 -12.05
CA SER A 397 -13.95 39.98 -10.77
C SER A 397 -14.45 38.52 -10.81
N SER A 398 -13.56 37.53 -10.88
CA SER A 398 -13.97 36.13 -10.67
C SER A 398 -12.89 35.12 -10.23
N ASN A 399 -11.72 35.52 -9.71
CA ASN A 399 -10.68 34.55 -9.34
C ASN A 399 -9.90 34.81 -8.05
N TYR A 400 -10.53 35.43 -7.03
CA TYR A 400 -10.05 35.36 -5.64
C TYR A 400 -10.26 33.95 -5.03
N GLN A 401 -9.87 32.91 -5.78
CA GLN A 401 -9.69 31.60 -5.20
C GLN A 401 -8.45 31.62 -4.32
N GLY A 402 -8.74 31.73 -3.03
CA GLY A 402 -8.71 30.48 -2.30
C GLY A 402 -7.55 30.34 -1.34
N VAL A 403 -7.09 31.40 -0.69
CA VAL A 403 -6.17 31.33 0.45
C VAL A 403 -6.56 32.39 1.49
N ASP A 404 -6.64 32.03 2.78
CA ASP A 404 -6.93 32.97 3.89
C ASP A 404 -5.68 33.74 4.34
N SER A 405 -5.83 34.63 5.33
CA SER A 405 -4.73 35.43 5.90
C SER A 405 -3.61 34.59 6.55
N ASN A 406 -3.85 33.30 6.79
CA ASN A 406 -2.88 32.37 7.35
C ASN A 406 -2.18 31.51 6.29
N GLY A 407 -2.44 31.75 5.00
CA GLY A 407 -1.91 30.91 3.93
C GLY A 407 -2.67 29.59 3.73
N ILE A 408 -3.83 29.40 4.36
CA ILE A 408 -4.63 28.18 4.25
C ILE A 408 -5.59 28.28 3.07
N VAL A 409 -5.60 27.25 2.23
CA VAL A 409 -6.45 27.21 1.03
C VAL A 409 -7.93 27.30 1.41
N THR A 410 -8.69 28.23 0.83
CA THR A 410 -10.15 28.37 0.98
C THR A 410 -10.88 27.97 -0.30
N GLY A 411 -12.16 27.63 -0.20
CA GLY A 411 -12.99 27.23 -1.34
C GLY A 411 -12.74 25.82 -1.87
N ARG A 412 -11.71 25.10 -1.38
CA ARG A 412 -11.45 23.69 -1.69
C ARG A 412 -10.58 23.02 -0.62
N TRP A 413 -10.61 21.69 -0.58
CA TRP A 413 -9.66 20.92 0.23
C TRP A 413 -8.23 21.06 -0.32
N LYS A 414 -7.24 21.12 0.58
CA LYS A 414 -5.81 21.20 0.20
C LYS A 414 -5.33 19.92 -0.49
N THR A 415 -5.83 18.78 -0.04
CA THR A 415 -5.54 17.45 -0.58
C THR A 415 -6.85 16.69 -0.79
N GLY A 416 -6.84 15.71 -1.70
CA GLY A 416 -7.96 14.78 -1.85
C GLY A 416 -8.11 13.88 -0.62
N ILE A 417 -9.22 13.14 -0.52
CA ILE A 417 -9.50 12.26 0.64
C ILE A 417 -8.42 11.19 0.86
N PHE A 418 -7.78 10.73 -0.22
CA PHE A 418 -6.65 9.79 -0.19
C PHE A 418 -5.28 10.48 -0.35
N GLY A 419 -5.23 11.81 -0.36
CA GLY A 419 -4.00 12.57 -0.54
C GLY A 419 -3.03 12.50 0.64
N PHE A 420 -3.43 11.90 1.76
CA PHE A 420 -2.54 11.63 2.88
C PHE A 420 -1.36 10.70 2.53
N THR A 421 -1.44 9.99 1.39
CA THR A 421 -0.34 9.16 0.90
C THR A 421 0.94 9.93 0.61
N ASP A 422 0.83 11.24 0.36
CA ASP A 422 1.97 12.12 0.08
C ASP A 422 2.71 12.52 1.36
N SER A 423 2.08 12.37 2.52
CA SER A 423 2.65 12.61 3.86
C SER A 423 2.27 11.48 4.82
N LEU A 424 2.53 10.24 4.40
CA LEU A 424 2.14 9.05 5.18
C LEU A 424 2.67 9.11 6.63
N VAL A 425 3.89 9.65 6.79
CA VAL A 425 4.50 9.95 8.09
C VAL A 425 4.62 11.48 8.24
N PRO A 426 4.06 12.08 9.30
CA PRO A 426 3.29 11.45 10.39
C PRO A 426 1.80 11.23 10.07
N ASN A 427 1.23 11.95 9.10
CA ASN A 427 -0.22 12.18 9.02
C ASN A 427 -1.05 10.90 8.84
N GLY A 428 -0.72 10.08 7.84
CA GLY A 428 -1.47 8.85 7.58
C GLY A 428 -1.40 7.86 8.75
N ILE A 429 -0.20 7.64 9.31
CA ILE A 429 -0.02 6.75 10.46
C ILE A 429 -0.75 7.28 11.69
N MET A 430 -0.60 8.56 12.03
CA MET A 430 -1.26 9.13 13.20
C MET A 430 -2.78 9.12 13.04
N SER A 431 -3.32 9.40 11.85
CA SER A 431 -4.76 9.38 11.62
C SER A 431 -5.35 7.96 11.68
N CYS A 432 -4.58 6.93 11.30
CA CYS A 432 -5.01 5.53 11.37
C CYS A 432 -4.82 4.89 12.76
N CYS A 433 -3.63 5.05 13.34
CA CYS A 433 -3.22 4.35 14.56
C CYS A 433 -3.49 5.15 15.84
N CYS A 434 -3.56 6.48 15.74
CA CYS A 434 -3.76 7.38 16.88
C CYS A 434 -4.78 8.49 16.54
N PRO A 435 -6.00 8.15 16.07
CA PRO A 435 -6.95 9.14 15.57
C PRO A 435 -7.28 10.22 16.60
N GLY A 436 -7.35 9.87 17.89
CA GLY A 436 -7.57 10.83 18.97
C GLY A 436 -6.48 11.91 19.07
N VAL A 437 -5.21 11.56 18.83
CA VAL A 437 -4.12 12.55 18.82
C VAL A 437 -4.25 13.47 17.61
N ALA A 438 -4.47 12.91 16.41
CA ALA A 438 -4.63 13.71 15.19
C ALA A 438 -5.84 14.67 15.31
N VAL A 439 -6.97 14.20 15.83
CA VAL A 439 -8.16 15.01 16.08
C VAL A 439 -7.90 16.10 17.14
N ALA A 440 -7.16 15.77 18.21
CA ALA A 440 -6.75 16.76 19.21
C ALA A 440 -5.84 17.84 18.61
N GLN A 441 -4.90 17.48 17.74
CA GLN A 441 -4.05 18.42 17.02
C GLN A 441 -4.86 19.33 16.09
N ILE A 442 -5.80 18.78 15.31
CA ILE A 442 -6.71 19.56 14.44
C ILE A 442 -7.53 20.54 15.28
N SER A 443 -8.13 20.05 16.38
CA SER A 443 -9.02 20.85 17.22
C SER A 443 -8.27 21.99 17.92
N ALA A 444 -7.06 21.73 18.41
CA ALA A 444 -6.20 22.74 19.01
C ALA A 444 -5.73 23.78 17.98
N ARG A 445 -5.33 23.32 16.78
CA ARG A 445 -4.88 24.18 15.68
C ARG A 445 -5.97 25.15 15.22
N LEU A 446 -7.24 24.74 15.26
CA LEU A 446 -8.40 25.57 14.95
C LEU A 446 -8.95 26.36 16.15
N GLY A 447 -8.37 26.22 17.34
CA GLY A 447 -8.87 26.89 18.55
C GLY A 447 -10.26 26.41 18.98
N LEU A 448 -10.71 25.23 18.54
CA LEU A 448 -12.04 24.71 18.89
C LEU A 448 -12.08 24.14 20.32
N MET A 449 -11.03 23.43 20.71
CA MET A 449 -10.94 22.78 22.01
C MET A 449 -9.46 22.57 22.40
N PRO A 450 -9.08 22.70 23.68
CA PRO A 450 -7.71 22.47 24.10
C PRO A 450 -7.28 21.02 23.85
N PHE A 451 -6.03 20.84 23.42
CA PHE A 451 -5.45 19.55 23.05
C PHE A 451 -5.68 18.44 24.11
N TYR A 452 -5.35 18.73 25.37
CA TYR A 452 -5.48 17.76 26.46
C TYR A 452 -6.92 17.35 26.78
N HIS A 453 -7.91 18.22 26.51
CA HIS A 453 -9.30 17.88 26.73
C HIS A 453 -9.78 16.87 25.69
N VAL A 454 -9.47 17.10 24.41
CA VAL A 454 -9.81 16.15 23.33
C VAL A 454 -9.09 14.81 23.55
N LEU A 455 -7.82 14.86 23.95
CA LEU A 455 -7.04 13.66 24.26
C LEU A 455 -7.64 12.89 25.45
N GLY A 456 -8.10 13.59 26.49
CA GLY A 456 -8.78 12.98 27.64
C GLY A 456 -10.09 12.28 27.25
N VAL A 457 -10.89 12.89 26.37
CA VAL A 457 -12.13 12.28 25.85
C VAL A 457 -11.83 10.98 25.09
N PHE A 458 -10.85 10.99 24.17
CA PHE A 458 -10.46 9.77 23.46
C PHE A 458 -9.79 8.73 24.37
N GLY A 459 -9.02 9.17 25.37
CA GLY A 459 -8.45 8.28 26.40
C GLY A 459 -9.54 7.58 27.21
N GLY A 460 -10.59 8.31 27.60
CA GLY A 460 -11.77 7.75 28.25
C GLY A 460 -12.52 6.76 27.38
N LEU A 461 -12.70 7.07 26.09
CA LEU A 461 -13.29 6.14 25.11
C LEU A 461 -12.50 4.82 25.04
N TYR A 462 -11.17 4.89 24.90
CA TYR A 462 -10.33 3.69 24.86
C TYR A 462 -10.37 2.90 26.17
N LEU A 463 -10.44 3.58 27.32
CA LEU A 463 -10.59 2.93 28.61
C LEU A 463 -11.92 2.18 28.71
N VAL A 464 -13.03 2.78 28.26
CA VAL A 464 -14.34 2.10 28.19
C VAL A 464 -14.28 0.87 27.29
N THR A 465 -13.66 0.98 26.11
CA THR A 465 -13.47 -0.17 25.20
C THR A 465 -12.63 -1.26 25.85
N LEU A 466 -11.56 -0.91 26.57
CA LEU A 466 -10.73 -1.87 27.29
C LEU A 466 -11.51 -2.58 28.40
N ILE A 467 -12.31 -1.85 29.18
CA ILE A 467 -13.16 -2.43 30.22
C ILE A 467 -14.20 -3.37 29.59
N ALA A 468 -14.86 -2.97 28.50
CA ALA A 468 -15.80 -3.81 27.77
C ALA A 468 -15.16 -5.13 27.33
N ALA A 469 -13.95 -5.07 26.75
CA ALA A 469 -13.22 -6.24 26.28
C ALA A 469 -12.80 -7.21 27.38
N VAL A 470 -12.61 -6.74 28.62
CA VAL A 470 -12.15 -7.57 29.75
C VAL A 470 -13.32 -8.07 30.61
N THR A 471 -14.42 -7.31 30.70
CA THR A 471 -15.53 -7.60 31.63
C THR A 471 -16.64 -8.46 31.05
N ASP A 472 -16.68 -8.68 29.72
CA ASP A 472 -17.71 -9.46 29.02
C ASP A 472 -19.14 -9.07 29.46
N SER A 473 -19.36 -7.76 29.61
CA SER A 473 -20.59 -7.19 30.14
C SER A 473 -21.34 -6.39 29.07
N ASP A 474 -22.60 -6.79 28.81
CA ASP A 474 -23.51 -6.13 27.87
C ASP A 474 -23.62 -4.61 28.09
N PHE A 475 -23.54 -4.15 29.34
CA PHE A 475 -23.59 -2.73 29.68
C PHE A 475 -22.39 -1.96 29.11
N PHE A 476 -21.17 -2.49 29.27
CA PHE A 476 -19.96 -1.85 28.75
C PHE A 476 -19.86 -1.97 27.23
N GLU A 477 -20.39 -3.05 26.64
CA GLU A 477 -20.53 -3.15 25.19
C GLU A 477 -21.48 -2.08 24.62
N PHE A 478 -22.66 -1.92 25.22
CA PHE A 478 -23.60 -0.85 24.84
C PHE A 478 -22.97 0.53 24.98
N LEU A 479 -22.26 0.79 26.08
CA LEU A 479 -21.57 2.05 26.31
C LEU A 479 -20.48 2.28 25.25
N CYS A 480 -19.69 1.25 24.92
CA CYS A 480 -18.66 1.32 23.88
C CYS A 480 -19.26 1.64 22.50
N TRP A 481 -20.38 0.99 22.15
CA TRP A 481 -21.12 1.28 20.92
C TRP A 481 -21.62 2.72 20.88
N LEU A 482 -22.26 3.18 21.96
CA LEU A 482 -22.79 4.54 22.08
C LEU A 482 -21.66 5.58 21.95
N CYS A 483 -20.54 5.38 22.64
CA CYS A 483 -19.39 6.28 22.57
C CYS A 483 -18.75 6.28 21.16
N SER A 484 -18.77 5.14 20.44
CA SER A 484 -18.29 5.06 19.05
C SER A 484 -19.17 5.87 18.09
N VAL A 485 -20.50 5.79 18.25
CA VAL A 485 -21.46 6.62 17.49
C VAL A 485 -21.23 8.10 17.77
N ILE A 486 -21.09 8.49 19.05
CA ILE A 486 -20.80 9.88 19.44
C ILE A 486 -19.47 10.36 18.82
N ALA A 487 -18.42 9.54 18.85
CA ALA A 487 -17.14 9.89 18.24
C ALA A 487 -17.26 10.13 16.73
N ALA A 488 -18.00 9.28 16.01
CA ALA A 488 -18.26 9.44 14.58
C ALA A 488 -19.07 10.72 14.26
N LEU A 489 -20.06 11.06 15.09
CA LEU A 489 -20.81 12.31 14.97
C LEU A 489 -19.93 13.54 15.26
N CYS A 490 -19.05 13.46 16.24
CA CYS A 490 -18.06 14.51 16.53
C CYS A 490 -17.09 14.73 15.36
N LEU A 491 -16.60 13.65 14.72
CA LEU A 491 -15.76 13.75 13.52
C LEU A 491 -16.52 14.38 12.35
N THR A 492 -17.78 13.99 12.14
CA THR A 492 -18.66 14.58 11.12
C THR A 492 -18.84 16.08 11.37
N ARG A 493 -19.11 16.47 12.62
CA ARG A 493 -19.26 17.88 13.02
C ARG A 493 -17.96 18.65 12.83
N LEU A 494 -16.81 18.07 13.19
CA LEU A 494 -15.50 18.70 13.01
C LEU A 494 -15.22 18.96 11.52
N ARG A 495 -15.46 17.96 10.68
CA ARG A 495 -15.29 18.08 9.23
C ARG A 495 -16.20 19.15 8.63
N TRP A 496 -17.48 19.14 9.00
CA TRP A 496 -18.42 20.16 8.58
C TRP A 496 -17.97 21.55 9.06
N ARG A 497 -17.49 21.68 10.31
CA ARG A 497 -17.01 22.97 10.83
C ARG A 497 -15.83 23.49 10.02
N ILE A 498 -14.85 22.67 9.71
CA ILE A 498 -13.71 23.04 8.84
C ILE A 498 -14.24 23.50 7.48
N ARG A 499 -15.15 22.74 6.87
CA ARG A 499 -15.77 23.09 5.59
C ARG A 499 -16.44 24.46 5.63
N THR A 500 -17.15 24.79 6.72
CA THR A 500 -17.76 26.13 6.89
C THR A 500 -16.74 27.24 7.14
N LEU A 501 -15.69 26.99 7.94
CA LEU A 501 -14.66 27.99 8.24
C LEU A 501 -13.87 28.39 7.00
N PHE A 502 -13.55 27.42 6.14
CA PHE A 502 -12.75 27.66 4.92
C PHE A 502 -13.61 27.76 3.65
N THR A 503 -14.93 27.93 3.79
CA THR A 503 -15.89 28.11 2.69
C THR A 503 -15.79 27.02 1.60
N ILE A 504 -15.52 25.77 1.99
CA ILE A 504 -15.35 24.65 1.07
C ILE A 504 -16.73 24.11 0.64
N PRO A 505 -17.01 23.91 -0.66
CA PRO A 505 -18.28 23.36 -1.12
C PRO A 505 -18.43 21.89 -0.70
N GLY A 506 -19.66 21.48 -0.38
CA GLY A 506 -19.99 20.10 0.01
C GLY A 506 -21.31 20.01 0.77
N SER A 507 -21.71 18.80 1.13
CA SER A 507 -22.96 18.54 1.86
C SER A 507 -22.71 17.86 3.22
N HIS A 508 -23.65 18.00 4.16
CA HIS A 508 -23.56 17.29 5.45
C HIS A 508 -23.55 15.77 5.29
N PHE A 509 -24.25 15.26 4.28
CA PHE A 509 -24.30 13.83 3.97
C PHE A 509 -22.93 13.32 3.51
N GLU A 510 -22.24 14.08 2.66
CA GLU A 510 -20.87 13.77 2.25
C GLU A 510 -19.92 13.76 3.46
N ASP A 511 -20.03 14.76 4.34
CA ASP A 511 -19.21 14.84 5.55
C ASP A 511 -19.45 13.63 6.47
N ALA A 512 -20.70 13.20 6.62
CA ALA A 512 -21.06 12.00 7.36
C ALA A 512 -20.50 10.74 6.69
N ALA A 513 -20.80 10.51 5.41
CA ALA A 513 -20.37 9.34 4.66
C ALA A 513 -18.84 9.15 4.70
N LEU A 514 -18.07 10.22 4.52
CA LEU A 514 -16.61 10.16 4.58
C LEU A 514 -16.09 9.88 6.00
N SER A 515 -16.75 10.41 7.02
CA SER A 515 -16.37 10.20 8.42
C SER A 515 -16.68 8.77 8.88
N PHE A 516 -17.79 8.16 8.42
CA PHE A 516 -18.18 6.79 8.73
C PHE A 516 -17.42 5.73 7.88
N CYS A 517 -17.26 5.96 6.57
CA CYS A 517 -16.67 4.95 5.67
C CYS A 517 -15.14 5.00 5.58
N CYS A 518 -14.50 6.15 5.84
CA CYS A 518 -13.04 6.33 5.72
C CYS A 518 -12.54 7.31 6.80
N GLY A 519 -12.89 7.07 8.06
CA GLY A 519 -12.62 8.01 9.17
C GLY A 519 -11.17 8.47 9.25
N CYS A 520 -10.19 7.56 9.11
CA CYS A 520 -8.77 7.93 9.12
C CYS A 520 -8.36 8.80 7.93
N CYS A 521 -8.91 8.56 6.74
CA CYS A 521 -8.67 9.34 5.52
C CYS A 521 -9.22 10.75 5.68
N SER A 522 -10.43 10.85 6.25
CA SER A 522 -11.09 12.11 6.59
C SER A 522 -10.27 12.92 7.59
N ILE A 523 -9.80 12.28 8.68
CA ILE A 523 -8.92 12.91 9.68
C ILE A 523 -7.63 13.40 9.01
N ALA A 524 -7.00 12.57 8.18
CA ALA A 524 -5.76 12.92 7.52
C ALA A 524 -5.93 14.09 6.53
N GLN A 525 -7.04 14.12 5.78
CA GLN A 525 -7.38 15.24 4.89
C GLN A 525 -7.58 16.53 5.70
N MET A 526 -8.33 16.48 6.80
CA MET A 526 -8.53 17.62 7.69
C MET A 526 -7.21 18.12 8.28
N ALA A 527 -6.36 17.21 8.77
CA ALA A 527 -5.04 17.52 9.32
C ALA A 527 -4.12 18.19 8.29
N SER A 528 -4.11 17.69 7.04
CA SER A 528 -3.35 18.32 5.95
C SER A 528 -3.88 19.70 5.62
N HIS A 529 -5.21 19.87 5.62
CA HIS A 529 -5.85 21.13 5.27
C HIS A 529 -5.54 22.23 6.28
N VAL A 530 -5.61 21.94 7.59
CA VAL A 530 -5.32 22.92 8.67
C VAL A 530 -3.84 22.96 9.06
N GLU A 531 -3.00 22.16 8.39
CA GLU A 531 -1.57 22.01 8.66
C GLU A 531 -1.25 21.68 10.13
N SER A 532 -2.03 20.78 10.75
CA SER A 532 -1.89 20.45 12.17
C SER A 532 -0.64 19.64 12.51
N TYR A 533 0.11 19.18 11.51
CA TYR A 533 1.35 18.42 11.65
C TYR A 533 2.46 19.02 10.77
N GLU A 534 3.70 18.61 11.02
CA GLU A 534 4.85 18.94 10.19
C GLU A 534 5.28 17.71 9.37
N PRO A 535 5.32 17.79 8.03
CA PRO A 535 5.75 16.66 7.19
C PRO A 535 7.16 16.20 7.54
N GLY A 536 7.36 14.89 7.69
CA GLY A 536 8.67 14.30 8.02
C GLY A 536 9.02 14.29 9.51
N THR A 537 8.28 15.00 10.36
CA THR A 537 8.51 15.03 11.81
C THR A 537 7.39 14.30 12.56
N PHE A 538 7.74 13.32 13.38
CA PHE A 538 6.77 12.59 14.21
C PHE A 538 6.54 13.31 15.55
N ALA A 539 5.73 14.37 15.52
CA ALA A 539 5.40 15.16 16.71
C ALA A 539 4.00 14.85 17.24
N PHE A 540 3.91 14.51 18.53
CA PHE A 540 2.63 14.33 19.23
C PHE A 540 2.06 15.63 19.79
N ALA A 541 2.92 16.64 19.99
CA ALA A 541 2.50 17.94 20.48
C ALA A 541 1.64 18.67 19.43
N PRO A 542 0.64 19.47 19.84
CA PRO A 542 -0.10 20.33 18.93
C PRO A 542 0.79 21.47 18.42
N ARG A 543 0.57 21.88 17.17
CA ARG A 543 1.09 23.17 16.68
C ARG A 543 0.29 24.32 17.31
N THR A 544 0.86 25.52 17.26
CA THR A 544 0.18 26.74 17.74
C THR A 544 -1.17 26.92 17.06
N THR A 545 -2.14 27.55 17.73
CA THR A 545 -3.43 27.88 17.10
C THR A 545 -3.23 28.82 15.92
N LEU A 546 -4.02 28.68 14.85
CA LEU A 546 -3.99 29.61 13.72
C LEU A 546 -4.40 31.02 14.19
N PRO A 547 -3.63 32.08 13.82
CA PRO A 547 -4.02 33.46 14.08
C PRO A 547 -5.42 33.74 13.54
N GLY A 548 -6.25 34.43 14.33
CA GLY A 548 -7.65 34.72 14.00
C GLY A 548 -8.65 33.61 14.35
N TYR A 549 -8.19 32.43 14.78
CA TYR A 549 -9.05 31.33 15.25
C TYR A 549 -8.91 31.04 16.76
N SER A 550 -8.11 31.82 17.49
CA SER A 550 -8.13 31.80 18.95
C SER A 550 -9.50 32.25 19.45
N GLN A 551 -10.16 31.46 20.30
CA GLN A 551 -11.37 31.88 21.00
C GLN A 551 -11.08 33.21 21.71
N SER A 552 -11.81 34.24 21.31
CA SER A 552 -11.95 35.48 22.08
C SER A 552 -13.01 35.29 23.15
#